data_AF-A0A8H5K141-F1
#
_entry.id   AF-A0A8H5K141-F1
#
_cell.length_a   1.000
_cell.length_b   1.000
_cell.length_c   1.000
_cell.angle_alpha   90.00
_cell.angle_beta   90.00
_cell.angle_gamma   90.00
#
_symmetry.space_group_name_H-M   'P 1'
#
loop_
_entity.id
_entity.type
_entity.pdbx_description
1 polymer ?
#
loop_
_entity_poly.entity_id
_entity_poly.type
_entity_poly.pdbx_seq_one_letter_code
_entity_poly.pdbx_strand_id
1 'polypeptide(L)'
;MEEAANSFAQARERQAWNYLWSTVGSLEEDSLIWETYLAAFRRANSAPTLEEQILLFTTIRLWVQCRISSNPEHIVGNDKLGTEPIADPSSPYYGTVPIPPVLEAQLDCIYFTKFLRPLSKQVLQSLMKLIESKQRNYWYTIYLVLFMLLHSCSMTTKRDKEFAASVGFSGYANPESIKQHNAGSRTLLAHYHLALKGSYPFQLAMEGDLPDHASLGVPGLEDRKFITRTAELAAR
;
A
#
# COMPACT_ATOMS: atom_id res chain seq x y z
N MET A 1 -25.04 -0.81 9.33
CA MET A 1 -23.62 -0.39 9.28
C MET A 1 -22.67 -1.56 9.50
N GLU A 2 -22.87 -2.39 10.53
CA GLU A 2 -21.99 -3.55 10.79
C GLU A 2 -22.02 -4.60 9.68
N GLU A 3 -23.21 -4.94 9.19
CA GLU A 3 -23.37 -5.89 8.07
C GLU A 3 -22.67 -5.41 6.80
N ALA A 4 -22.83 -4.13 6.45
CA ALA A 4 -22.13 -3.52 5.32
C ALA A 4 -20.60 -3.60 5.51
N ALA A 5 -20.09 -3.29 6.69
CA ALA A 5 -18.67 -3.40 6.99
C ALA A 5 -18.17 -4.86 6.86
N ASN A 6 -18.93 -5.85 7.31
CA ASN A 6 -18.57 -7.26 7.16
C ASN A 6 -18.51 -7.68 5.68
N SER A 7 -19.48 -7.25 4.87
CA SER A 7 -19.49 -7.49 3.43
C SER A 7 -18.28 -6.85 2.74
N PHE A 8 -17.93 -5.61 3.10
CA PHE A 8 -16.73 -4.94 2.57
C PHE A 8 -15.44 -5.62 2.99
N ALA A 9 -15.34 -6.08 4.23
CA ALA A 9 -14.16 -6.82 4.70
C ALA A 9 -13.95 -8.09 3.87
N GLN A 10 -15.01 -8.86 3.60
CA GLN A 10 -14.93 -10.05 2.76
C GLN A 10 -14.55 -9.71 1.31
N ALA A 11 -15.14 -8.65 0.74
CA ALA A 11 -14.83 -8.20 -0.61
C ALA A 11 -13.36 -7.79 -0.73
N ARG A 12 -12.82 -7.03 0.24
CA ARG A 12 -11.41 -6.63 0.29
C ARG A 12 -10.48 -7.83 0.23
N GLU A 13 -10.70 -8.85 1.07
CA GLU A 13 -9.83 -10.03 1.08
C GLU A 13 -9.89 -10.79 -0.27
N ARG A 14 -11.08 -10.92 -0.86
CA ARG A 14 -11.26 -11.60 -2.17
C ARG A 14 -10.61 -10.84 -3.32
N GLN A 15 -10.60 -9.51 -3.26
CA GLN A 15 -10.14 -8.65 -4.35
C GLN A 15 -8.70 -8.16 -4.19
N ALA A 16 -8.03 -8.45 -3.08
CA ALA A 16 -6.68 -7.95 -2.79
C ALA A 16 -5.68 -8.22 -3.94
N TRP A 17 -5.74 -9.43 -4.53
CA TRP A 17 -4.91 -9.78 -5.69
C TRP A 17 -5.25 -8.95 -6.94
N ASN A 18 -6.53 -8.75 -7.22
CA ASN A 18 -6.97 -7.97 -8.37
C ASN A 18 -6.55 -6.50 -8.24
N TYR A 19 -6.61 -5.93 -7.02
CA TYR A 19 -6.07 -4.60 -6.74
C TYR A 19 -4.56 -4.55 -6.93
N LEU A 20 -3.82 -5.55 -6.45
CA LEU A 20 -2.39 -5.63 -6.65
C LEU A 20 -2.02 -5.67 -8.14
N TRP A 21 -2.64 -6.58 -8.90
CA TRP A 21 -2.40 -6.74 -10.34
C TRP A 21 -2.75 -5.48 -11.13
N SER A 22 -3.94 -4.91 -10.91
CA SER A 22 -4.39 -3.72 -11.64
C SER A 22 -3.60 -2.45 -11.32
N THR A 23 -3.13 -2.32 -10.08
CA THR A 23 -2.44 -1.10 -9.62
C THR A 23 -0.92 -1.17 -9.84
N VAL A 24 -0.32 -2.33 -9.59
CA VAL A 24 1.14 -2.51 -9.61
C VAL A 24 1.59 -3.39 -10.78
N GLY A 25 0.85 -4.46 -11.08
CA GLY A 25 1.19 -5.39 -12.17
C GLY A 25 1.02 -4.83 -13.58
N SER A 26 0.26 -3.73 -13.73
CA SER A 26 0.10 -2.98 -14.98
C SER A 26 1.25 -2.01 -15.26
N LEU A 27 2.19 -1.83 -14.31
CA LEU A 27 3.40 -1.03 -14.49
C LEU A 27 4.45 -1.89 -15.21
N GLU A 28 4.26 -2.13 -16.52
CA GLU A 28 5.19 -2.92 -17.35
C GLU A 28 6.65 -2.41 -17.30
N GLU A 29 6.85 -1.14 -16.91
CA GLU A 29 8.15 -0.47 -16.85
C GLU A 29 8.89 -0.63 -15.51
N ASP A 30 8.23 -1.05 -14.42
CA ASP A 30 8.79 -0.96 -13.06
C ASP A 30 8.87 -2.31 -12.33
N SER A 31 9.80 -3.17 -12.79
CA SER A 31 9.99 -4.53 -12.26
C SER A 31 10.22 -4.56 -10.75
N LEU A 32 10.88 -3.54 -10.19
CA LEU A 32 11.20 -3.50 -8.77
C LEU A 32 9.98 -3.31 -7.88
N ILE A 33 9.04 -2.43 -8.26
CA ILE A 33 7.83 -2.20 -7.45
C ILE A 33 7.02 -3.49 -7.40
N TRP A 34 6.77 -4.10 -8.55
CA TRP A 34 6.04 -5.37 -8.65
C TRP A 34 6.71 -6.49 -7.83
N GLU A 35 8.02 -6.68 -8.00
CA GLU A 35 8.78 -7.70 -7.28
C GLU A 35 8.74 -7.48 -5.76
N THR A 36 8.82 -6.22 -5.31
CA THR A 36 8.77 -5.89 -3.88
C THR A 36 7.39 -6.19 -3.28
N TYR A 37 6.31 -5.90 -4.00
CA TYR A 37 4.97 -6.28 -3.54
C TYR A 37 4.78 -7.80 -3.53
N LEU A 38 5.23 -8.51 -4.56
CA LEU A 38 5.19 -9.97 -4.56
C LEU A 38 5.97 -10.56 -3.39
N ALA A 39 7.17 -10.03 -3.10
CA ALA A 39 7.96 -10.40 -1.94
C ALA A 39 7.20 -10.16 -0.62
N ALA A 40 6.53 -9.00 -0.48
CA ALA A 40 5.69 -8.70 0.69
C ALA A 40 4.54 -9.70 0.88
N PHE A 41 3.82 -10.06 -0.20
CA PHE A 41 2.73 -11.03 -0.14
C PHE A 41 3.23 -12.45 0.18
N ARG A 42 4.36 -12.88 -0.41
CA ARG A 42 4.99 -14.17 -0.06
C ARG A 42 5.42 -14.18 1.40
N ARG A 43 6.11 -13.13 1.83
CA ARG A 43 6.59 -12.97 3.20
C ARG A 43 5.45 -12.94 4.21
N ALA A 44 4.30 -12.36 3.88
CA ALA A 44 3.13 -12.38 4.76
C ALA A 44 2.70 -13.81 5.13
N ASN A 45 2.89 -14.77 4.22
CA ASN A 45 2.54 -16.18 4.43
C ASN A 45 3.69 -17.02 5.01
N SER A 46 4.95 -16.60 4.84
CA SER A 46 6.15 -17.36 5.23
C SER A 46 6.97 -16.75 6.37
N ALA A 47 6.52 -15.62 6.93
CA ALA A 47 7.25 -14.93 7.99
C ALA A 47 7.46 -15.83 9.24
N PRO A 48 8.67 -15.84 9.83
CA PRO A 48 9.02 -16.72 10.95
C PRO A 48 8.23 -16.45 12.24
N THR A 49 7.83 -15.20 12.44
CA THR A 49 7.11 -14.78 13.65
C THR A 49 5.69 -14.33 13.33
N LEU A 50 4.79 -14.52 14.30
CA LEU A 50 3.41 -14.07 14.17
C LEU A 50 3.33 -12.55 14.08
N GLU A 51 4.20 -11.82 14.79
CA GLU A 51 4.28 -10.37 14.72
C GLU A 51 4.56 -9.86 13.30
N GLU A 52 5.49 -10.48 12.58
CA GLU A 52 5.81 -10.13 11.20
C GLU A 52 4.64 -10.41 10.26
N GLN A 53 4.01 -11.57 10.39
CA GLN A 53 2.83 -11.93 9.60
C GLN A 53 1.69 -10.93 9.83
N ILE A 54 1.40 -10.59 11.09
CA ILE A 54 0.37 -9.61 11.45
C ILE A 54 0.68 -8.26 10.81
N LEU A 55 1.92 -7.78 10.91
CA LEU A 55 2.30 -6.49 10.34
C LEU A 55 2.11 -6.48 8.81
N LEU A 56 2.57 -7.52 8.12
CA LEU A 56 2.46 -7.60 6.66
C LEU A 56 1.02 -7.70 6.19
N PHE A 57 0.22 -8.61 6.77
CA PHE A 57 -1.19 -8.72 6.40
C PHE A 57 -1.96 -7.43 6.70
N THR A 58 -1.70 -6.79 7.83
CA THR A 58 -2.36 -5.51 8.16
C THR A 58 -1.93 -4.40 7.20
N THR A 59 -0.65 -4.36 6.81
CA THR A 59 -0.14 -3.39 5.84
C THR A 59 -0.74 -3.62 4.45
N ILE A 60 -0.83 -4.86 3.99
CA ILE A 60 -1.49 -5.23 2.73
C ILE A 60 -2.96 -4.82 2.77
N ARG A 61 -3.68 -5.13 3.85
CA ARG A 61 -5.09 -4.74 4.02
C ARG A 61 -5.27 -3.24 4.00
N LEU A 62 -4.41 -2.49 4.71
CA LEU A 62 -4.42 -1.03 4.70
C LEU A 62 -4.19 -0.51 3.28
N TRP A 63 -3.20 -1.06 2.58
CA TRP A 63 -2.88 -0.68 1.21
C TRP A 63 -4.06 -0.88 0.27
N VAL A 64 -4.68 -2.06 0.28
CA VAL A 64 -5.89 -2.35 -0.52
C VAL A 64 -7.02 -1.40 -0.14
N GLN A 65 -7.25 -1.17 1.16
CA GLN A 65 -8.31 -0.27 1.62
C GLN A 65 -8.12 1.16 1.12
N CYS A 66 -6.88 1.67 1.13
CA CYS A 66 -6.57 2.97 0.56
C CYS A 66 -6.89 3.01 -0.94
N ARG A 67 -6.68 1.92 -1.69
CA ARG A 67 -7.04 1.86 -3.12
C ARG A 67 -8.53 1.83 -3.37
N ILE A 68 -9.28 1.08 -2.57
CA ILE A 68 -10.74 1.08 -2.59
C ILE A 68 -11.26 2.51 -2.39
N SER A 69 -10.83 3.17 -1.30
CA SER A 69 -11.35 4.50 -0.92
C SER A 69 -10.83 5.67 -1.76
N SER A 70 -9.96 5.44 -2.74
CA SER A 70 -9.40 6.50 -3.58
C SER A 70 -9.87 6.43 -5.03
N ASN A 71 -10.54 5.35 -5.44
CA ASN A 71 -11.01 5.20 -6.80
C ASN A 71 -12.50 5.59 -6.86
N PRO A 72 -12.94 6.28 -7.94
CA PRO A 72 -14.36 6.60 -8.10
C PRO A 72 -15.23 5.36 -8.06
N GLU A 73 -16.29 5.41 -7.24
CA GLU A 73 -17.23 4.30 -7.10
C GLU A 73 -18.45 4.47 -8.02
N HIS A 74 -18.94 3.37 -8.59
CA HIS A 74 -20.10 3.37 -9.47
C HIS A 74 -20.94 2.09 -9.29
N ILE A 75 -22.23 2.19 -9.59
CA ILE A 75 -23.20 1.12 -9.41
C ILE A 75 -23.18 0.16 -10.60
N VAL A 76 -22.69 -1.06 -10.36
CA VAL A 76 -22.64 -2.14 -11.37
C VAL A 76 -23.85 -3.09 -11.32
N GLY A 77 -24.68 -3.04 -10.27
CA GLY A 77 -25.85 -3.92 -10.09
C GLY A 77 -27.06 -3.56 -10.96
N ASN A 78 -28.10 -4.41 -10.99
CA ASN A 78 -29.34 -4.15 -11.75
C ASN A 78 -30.16 -2.99 -11.15
N ASP A 79 -30.13 -2.85 -9.83
CA ASP A 79 -30.73 -1.70 -9.16
C ASP A 79 -29.79 -0.50 -9.28
N LYS A 80 -30.25 0.55 -9.97
CA LYS A 80 -29.50 1.79 -10.22
C LYS A 80 -29.92 2.94 -9.31
N LEU A 81 -30.74 2.65 -8.29
CA LEU A 81 -31.24 3.66 -7.34
C LEU A 81 -31.92 4.85 -8.02
N GLY A 82 -32.59 4.62 -9.15
CA GLY A 82 -33.26 5.65 -9.94
C GLY A 82 -32.32 6.57 -10.74
N THR A 83 -31.05 6.22 -10.89
CA THR A 83 -30.06 6.99 -11.66
C THR A 83 -29.72 6.28 -12.98
N GLU A 84 -29.72 7.02 -14.09
CA GLU A 84 -29.29 6.51 -15.39
C GLU A 84 -27.78 6.69 -15.61
N PRO A 85 -27.14 5.89 -16.48
CA PRO A 85 -25.75 6.10 -16.84
C PRO A 85 -25.49 7.50 -17.41
N ILE A 86 -24.35 8.09 -17.06
CA ILE A 86 -23.97 9.42 -17.55
C ILE A 86 -23.73 9.38 -19.06
N ALA A 87 -24.47 10.20 -19.81
CA ALA A 87 -24.41 10.27 -21.27
C ALA A 87 -23.35 11.24 -21.82
N ASP A 88 -22.79 12.10 -20.97
CA ASP A 88 -21.78 13.10 -21.36
C ASP A 88 -20.39 12.44 -21.51
N PRO A 89 -19.81 12.38 -22.72
CA PRO A 89 -18.48 11.81 -22.95
C PRO A 89 -17.34 12.58 -22.30
N SER A 90 -17.56 13.84 -21.91
CA SER A 90 -16.57 14.66 -21.21
C SER A 90 -16.54 14.40 -19.70
N SER A 91 -17.53 13.71 -19.17
CA SER A 91 -17.59 13.34 -17.75
C SER A 91 -16.66 12.16 -17.44
N PRO A 92 -15.93 12.19 -16.31
CA PRO A 92 -15.14 11.03 -15.86
C PRO A 92 -16.02 9.80 -15.54
N TYR A 93 -17.34 9.98 -15.45
CA TYR A 93 -18.32 8.93 -15.19
C TYR A 93 -19.06 8.48 -16.45
N TYR A 94 -18.62 8.87 -17.64
CA TYR A 94 -19.28 8.51 -18.90
C TYR A 94 -19.57 7.00 -19.01
N GLY A 95 -20.81 6.64 -19.30
CA GLY A 95 -21.27 5.26 -19.41
C GLY A 95 -21.42 4.51 -18.07
N THR A 96 -21.17 5.17 -16.94
CA THR A 96 -21.32 4.58 -15.60
C THR A 96 -22.48 5.21 -14.83
N VAL A 97 -22.99 4.51 -13.82
CA VAL A 97 -23.99 5.02 -12.89
C VAL A 97 -23.29 5.46 -11.61
N PRO A 98 -23.12 6.77 -11.34
CA PRO A 98 -22.42 7.23 -10.15
C PRO A 98 -23.21 6.87 -8.89
N ILE A 99 -22.49 6.68 -7.78
CA ILE A 99 -23.12 6.49 -6.48
C ILE A 99 -23.75 7.81 -6.03
N PRO A 100 -24.99 7.80 -5.46
CA PRO A 100 -25.59 9.01 -4.89
C PRO A 100 -24.71 9.62 -3.79
N PRO A 101 -24.55 10.96 -3.71
CA PRO A 101 -23.62 11.60 -2.76
C PRO A 101 -23.85 11.24 -1.29
N VAL A 102 -25.11 11.01 -0.89
CA VAL A 102 -25.44 10.58 0.48
C VAL A 102 -24.94 9.17 0.77
N LEU A 103 -25.03 8.27 -0.21
CA LEU A 103 -24.52 6.91 -0.07
C LEU A 103 -22.99 6.90 -0.06
N GLU A 104 -22.36 7.67 -0.93
CA GLU A 104 -20.90 7.87 -0.95
C GLU A 104 -20.38 8.36 0.43
N ALA A 105 -21.01 9.40 1.00
CA ALA A 105 -20.65 9.89 2.33
C ALA A 105 -20.83 8.84 3.45
N GLN A 106 -21.83 7.97 3.34
CA GLN A 106 -22.02 6.86 4.28
C GLN A 106 -20.93 5.79 4.13
N LEU A 107 -20.56 5.47 2.89
CA LEU A 107 -19.47 4.53 2.59
C LEU A 107 -18.14 5.07 3.13
N ASP A 108 -17.84 6.34 2.92
CA ASP A 108 -16.65 6.99 3.47
C ASP A 108 -16.59 6.91 5.00
N CYS A 109 -17.73 7.13 5.68
CA CYS A 109 -17.81 6.98 7.13
C CYS A 109 -17.48 5.54 7.55
N ILE A 110 -18.00 4.53 6.83
CA ILE A 110 -17.69 3.11 7.09
C ILE A 110 -16.21 2.85 6.84
N TYR A 111 -15.68 3.24 5.68
CA TYR A 111 -14.29 3.02 5.30
C TYR A 111 -13.32 3.63 6.32
N PHE A 112 -13.56 4.87 6.72
CA PHE A 112 -12.73 5.57 7.67
C PHE A 112 -12.78 4.92 9.06
N THR A 113 -13.98 4.72 9.59
CA THR A 113 -14.15 4.29 10.99
C THR A 113 -13.86 2.80 11.20
N LYS A 114 -14.23 1.95 10.25
CA LYS A 114 -14.12 0.49 10.38
C LYS A 114 -12.83 -0.08 9.82
N PHE A 115 -12.15 0.61 8.90
CA PHE A 115 -10.95 0.07 8.25
C PHE A 115 -9.74 1.01 8.33
N LEU A 116 -9.78 2.18 7.68
CA LEU A 116 -8.58 3.02 7.53
C LEU A 116 -8.00 3.42 8.89
N ARG A 117 -8.81 3.91 9.81
CA ARG A 117 -8.36 4.31 11.15
C ARG A 117 -7.81 3.13 11.99
N PRO A 118 -8.53 2.01 12.17
CA PRO A 118 -8.00 0.89 12.95
C PRO A 118 -6.80 0.22 12.30
N LEU A 119 -6.79 0.01 10.97
CA LEU A 119 -5.67 -0.58 10.26
C LEU A 119 -4.42 0.30 10.34
N SER A 120 -4.56 1.62 10.14
CA SER A 120 -3.43 2.56 10.26
C SER A 120 -2.82 2.53 11.66
N LYS A 121 -3.66 2.51 12.70
CA LYS A 121 -3.21 2.42 14.09
C LYS A 121 -2.45 1.11 14.33
N GLN A 122 -2.98 -0.01 13.85
CA GLN A 122 -2.36 -1.32 14.04
C GLN A 122 -1.04 -1.44 13.27
N VAL A 123 -0.97 -0.97 12.02
CA VAL A 123 0.29 -0.94 11.24
C VAL A 123 1.34 -0.12 11.97
N LEU A 124 1.00 1.08 12.45
CA LEU A 124 1.94 1.93 13.18
C LEU A 124 2.47 1.24 14.44
N GLN A 125 1.58 0.68 15.26
CA GLN A 125 1.95 0.00 16.50
C GLN A 125 2.84 -1.22 16.24
N SER A 126 2.46 -2.07 15.28
CA SER A 126 3.22 -3.27 14.93
C SER A 126 4.57 -2.94 14.31
N LEU A 127 4.63 -1.93 13.43
CA LEU A 127 5.87 -1.49 12.80
C LEU A 127 6.83 -0.89 13.84
N MET A 128 6.34 -0.01 14.71
CA MET A 128 7.15 0.56 15.79
C MET A 128 7.69 -0.54 16.71
N LYS A 129 6.86 -1.52 17.10
CA LYS A 129 7.29 -2.66 17.93
C LYS A 129 8.47 -3.40 17.29
N LEU A 130 8.42 -3.69 15.98
CA LEU A 130 9.52 -4.38 15.30
C LEU A 130 10.77 -3.50 15.20
N ILE A 131 10.63 -2.22 14.86
CA ILE A 131 11.76 -1.27 14.78
C ILE A 131 12.46 -1.13 16.15
N GLU A 132 11.69 -0.96 17.22
CA GLU A 132 12.20 -0.74 18.58
C GLU A 132 12.84 -1.99 19.20
N SER A 133 12.47 -3.18 18.72
CA SER A 133 13.10 -4.43 19.14
C SER A 133 14.60 -4.50 18.78
N LYS A 134 15.03 -3.71 17.80
CA LYS A 134 16.41 -3.67 17.27
C LYS A 134 16.95 -5.03 16.81
N GLN A 135 16.08 -5.99 16.53
CA GLN A 135 16.50 -7.31 16.05
C GLN A 135 16.73 -7.26 14.53
N ARG A 136 17.89 -7.76 14.09
CA ARG A 136 18.29 -7.75 12.67
C ARG A 136 17.44 -8.68 11.80
N ASN A 137 16.90 -9.74 12.39
CA ASN A 137 16.01 -10.69 11.72
C ASN A 137 14.66 -10.08 11.27
N TYR A 138 14.27 -8.91 11.76
CA TYR A 138 13.08 -8.21 11.26
C TYR A 138 13.35 -7.29 10.08
N TRP A 139 14.62 -7.10 9.69
CA TRP A 139 15.01 -6.16 8.66
C TRP A 139 14.21 -6.35 7.37
N TYR A 140 14.09 -7.60 6.88
CA TYR A 140 13.43 -7.85 5.60
C TYR A 140 11.94 -7.48 5.64
N THR A 141 11.23 -7.89 6.69
CA THR A 141 9.83 -7.52 6.89
C THR A 141 9.65 -6.01 7.01
N ILE A 142 10.52 -5.33 7.77
CA ILE A 142 10.46 -3.87 7.93
C ILE A 142 10.71 -3.17 6.60
N TYR A 143 11.71 -3.61 5.82
CA TYR A 143 12.00 -3.07 4.50
C TYR A 143 10.78 -3.13 3.57
N LEU A 144 10.14 -4.30 3.46
CA LEU A 144 8.97 -4.51 2.60
C LEU A 144 7.79 -3.60 3.01
N VAL A 145 7.54 -3.51 4.32
CA VAL A 145 6.46 -2.66 4.87
C VAL A 145 6.73 -1.19 4.60
N LEU A 146 7.96 -0.71 4.87
CA LEU A 146 8.32 0.69 4.63
C LEU A 146 8.23 1.04 3.14
N PHE A 147 8.70 0.15 2.25
CA PHE A 147 8.56 0.33 0.81
C PHE A 147 7.09 0.48 0.39
N MET A 148 6.22 -0.45 0.82
CA MET A 148 4.79 -0.40 0.51
C MET A 148 4.12 0.89 1.00
N LEU A 149 4.46 1.35 2.21
CA LEU A 149 3.92 2.58 2.78
C LEU A 149 4.37 3.82 1.99
N LEU A 150 5.67 3.92 1.69
CA LEU A 150 6.23 5.03 0.89
C LEU A 150 5.65 5.06 -0.52
N HIS A 151 5.55 3.89 -1.17
CA HIS A 151 4.92 3.78 -2.48
C HIS A 151 3.44 4.16 -2.43
N SER A 152 2.70 3.74 -1.38
CA SER A 152 1.31 4.16 -1.18
C SER A 152 1.16 5.67 -1.06
N CYS A 153 2.06 6.35 -0.32
CA CYS A 153 2.08 7.81 -0.23
C CYS A 153 2.34 8.47 -1.59
N SER A 154 3.26 7.93 -2.38
CA SER A 154 3.51 8.40 -3.75
C SER A 154 2.26 8.29 -4.62
N MET A 155 1.58 7.13 -4.61
CA MET A 155 0.35 6.92 -5.37
C MET A 155 -0.79 7.84 -4.95
N THR A 156 -1.00 8.04 -3.64
CA THR A 156 -2.02 8.97 -3.15
C THR A 156 -1.71 10.41 -3.58
N THR A 157 -0.44 10.81 -3.53
CA THR A 157 0.00 12.15 -3.96
C THR A 157 -0.20 12.36 -5.47
N LYS A 158 0.14 11.36 -6.29
CA LYS A 158 -0.10 11.39 -7.74
C LYS A 158 -1.59 11.54 -8.03
N ARG A 159 -2.44 10.72 -7.42
CA ARG A 159 -3.89 10.76 -7.65
C ARG A 159 -4.51 12.09 -7.23
N ASP A 160 -4.09 12.66 -6.10
CA ASP A 160 -4.60 13.96 -5.63
C ASP A 160 -4.30 15.09 -6.62
N LYS A 161 -3.12 15.04 -7.26
CA LYS A 161 -2.75 15.95 -8.34
C LYS A 161 -3.56 15.72 -9.62
N GLU A 162 -3.78 14.47 -10.00
CA GLU A 162 -4.62 14.10 -11.16
C GLU A 162 -6.06 14.56 -10.97
N PHE A 163 -6.61 14.36 -9.76
CA PHE A 163 -7.94 14.83 -9.41
C PHE A 163 -8.02 16.36 -9.47
N ALA A 164 -7.06 17.09 -8.89
CA ALA A 164 -7.01 18.55 -8.99
C ALA A 164 -7.05 19.03 -10.44
N ALA A 165 -6.24 18.42 -11.32
CA ALA A 165 -6.22 18.74 -12.73
C ALA A 165 -7.57 18.46 -13.42
N SER A 166 -8.25 17.36 -13.06
CA SER A 166 -9.55 16.98 -13.64
C SER A 166 -10.67 17.98 -13.36
N VAL A 167 -10.57 18.73 -12.25
CA VAL A 167 -11.55 19.77 -11.86
C VAL A 167 -11.02 21.19 -12.13
N GLY A 168 -9.92 21.32 -12.88
CA GLY A 168 -9.37 22.61 -13.30
C GLY A 168 -8.53 23.35 -12.26
N PHE A 169 -8.14 22.70 -11.16
CA PHE A 169 -7.23 23.27 -10.17
C PHE A 169 -5.77 22.96 -10.49
N SER A 170 -4.89 23.96 -10.35
CA SER A 170 -3.45 23.76 -10.42
C SER A 170 -2.90 23.24 -9.08
N GLY A 171 -2.07 22.20 -9.11
CA GLY A 171 -1.37 21.70 -7.94
C GLY A 171 -2.02 20.44 -7.36
N TYR A 172 -2.35 20.47 -6.07
CA TYR A 172 -2.92 19.36 -5.30
C TYR A 172 -4.31 19.74 -4.81
N ALA A 173 -5.25 18.80 -4.82
CA ALA A 173 -6.60 19.01 -4.30
C ALA A 173 -6.60 19.15 -2.78
N ASN A 174 -5.69 18.44 -2.10
CA ASN A 174 -5.57 18.44 -0.64
C ASN A 174 -4.12 18.76 -0.19
N PRO A 175 -3.61 19.99 -0.41
CA PRO A 175 -2.20 20.31 -0.24
C PRO A 175 -1.67 20.10 1.18
N GLU A 176 -2.48 20.36 2.21
CA GLU A 176 -2.09 20.14 3.60
C GLU A 176 -1.95 18.65 3.93
N SER A 177 -2.86 17.80 3.42
CA SER A 177 -2.75 16.35 3.56
C SER A 177 -1.50 15.82 2.85
N ILE A 178 -1.21 16.33 1.64
CA ILE A 178 0.02 15.97 0.89
C ILE A 178 1.28 16.39 1.66
N LYS A 179 1.28 17.56 2.28
CA LYS A 179 2.40 18.00 3.14
C LYS A 179 2.60 17.06 4.33
N GLN A 180 1.52 16.61 4.97
CA GLN A 180 1.59 15.66 6.08
C GLN A 180 2.07 14.28 5.64
N HIS A 181 1.61 13.78 4.49
CA HIS A 181 2.12 12.53 3.91
C HIS A 181 3.62 12.60 3.60
N ASN A 182 4.10 13.72 3.07
CA ASN A 182 5.52 13.94 2.81
C ASN A 182 6.33 13.99 4.11
N ALA A 183 5.83 14.67 5.15
CA ALA A 183 6.46 14.68 6.47
C ALA A 183 6.55 13.26 7.06
N GLY A 184 5.47 12.49 7.00
CA GLY A 184 5.44 11.09 7.44
C GLY A 184 6.42 10.20 6.66
N SER A 185 6.48 10.35 5.33
CA SER A 185 7.40 9.62 4.46
C SER A 185 8.86 9.90 4.81
N ARG A 186 9.21 11.17 5.09
CA ARG A 186 10.55 11.55 5.55
C ARG A 186 10.89 10.92 6.90
N THR A 187 9.93 10.85 7.82
CA THR A 187 10.13 10.16 9.11
C THR A 187 10.38 8.66 8.92
N LEU A 188 9.60 7.99 8.05
CA LEU A 188 9.81 6.58 7.71
C LEU A 188 11.22 6.34 7.13
N LEU A 189 11.65 7.18 6.20
CA LEU A 189 12.99 7.13 5.62
C LEU A 189 14.08 7.39 6.66
N ALA A 190 13.89 8.33 7.58
CA ALA A 190 14.84 8.60 8.66
C ALA A 190 15.01 7.36 9.56
N HIS A 191 13.93 6.68 9.93
CA HIS A 191 14.02 5.41 10.68
C HIS A 191 14.75 4.33 9.87
N TYR A 192 14.44 4.21 8.58
CA TYR A 192 15.10 3.25 7.70
C TYR A 192 16.62 3.47 7.64
N HIS A 193 17.07 4.70 7.35
CA HIS A 193 18.49 4.98 7.18
C HIS A 193 19.25 5.02 8.51
N LEU A 194 18.70 5.72 9.51
CA LEU A 194 19.43 6.03 10.75
C LEU A 194 19.27 4.94 11.81
N ALA A 195 18.05 4.46 12.04
CA ALA A 195 17.79 3.50 13.11
C ALA A 195 18.10 2.06 12.69
N LEU A 196 17.79 1.71 11.43
CA LEU A 196 17.92 0.33 10.93
C LEU A 196 19.19 0.08 10.13
N LYS A 197 19.93 1.11 9.75
CA LYS A 197 21.00 1.03 8.73
C LYS A 197 20.51 0.29 7.48
N GLY A 198 19.32 0.65 7.02
CA GLY A 198 18.52 -0.15 6.10
C GLY A 198 19.21 -0.50 4.77
N SER A 199 20.14 0.34 4.30
CA SER A 199 20.94 0.09 3.09
C SER A 199 22.03 -0.97 3.25
N TYR A 200 22.43 -1.30 4.49
CA TYR A 200 23.58 -2.15 4.75
C TYR A 200 23.45 -3.57 4.18
N PRO A 201 22.30 -4.26 4.28
CA PRO A 201 22.14 -5.57 3.65
C PRO A 201 22.23 -5.53 2.12
N PHE A 202 21.83 -4.43 1.48
CA PHE A 202 22.01 -4.27 0.02
C PHE A 202 23.48 -4.07 -0.34
N GLN A 203 24.25 -3.33 0.46
CA GLN A 203 25.70 -3.18 0.27
C GLN A 203 26.42 -4.54 0.37
N LEU A 204 26.11 -5.31 1.42
CA LEU A 204 26.66 -6.65 1.58
C LEU A 204 26.26 -7.60 0.43
N ALA A 205 25.05 -7.44 -0.11
CA ALA A 205 24.62 -8.21 -1.28
C ALA A 205 25.49 -7.92 -2.52
N MET A 206 25.90 -6.66 -2.73
CA MET A 206 26.79 -6.29 -3.82
C MET A 206 28.22 -6.79 -3.63
N GLU A 207 28.68 -6.86 -2.38
CA GLU A 207 30.01 -7.39 -2.02
C GLU A 207 30.07 -8.92 -2.07
N GLY A 208 28.93 -9.59 -2.28
CA GLY A 208 28.82 -11.06 -2.25
C GLY A 208 28.81 -11.65 -0.84
N ASP A 209 28.79 -10.80 0.19
CA ASP A 209 28.84 -11.18 1.62
C ASP A 209 27.47 -11.03 2.30
N LEU A 210 26.38 -11.29 1.57
CA LEU A 210 25.03 -11.20 2.14
C LEU A 210 24.93 -12.18 3.33
N PRO A 211 24.66 -11.69 4.55
CA PRO A 211 24.59 -12.52 5.75
C PRO A 211 23.58 -13.65 5.63
N ASP A 212 23.79 -14.71 6.42
CA ASP A 212 22.92 -15.88 6.39
C ASP A 212 21.45 -15.53 6.63
N HIS A 213 20.57 -16.34 6.03
CA HIS A 213 19.11 -16.29 6.06
C HIS A 213 18.55 -15.93 7.44
N ALA A 214 19.04 -16.59 8.49
CA ALA A 214 18.58 -16.38 9.86
C ALA A 214 18.87 -14.96 10.40
N SER A 215 19.97 -14.34 9.95
CA SER A 215 20.45 -13.07 10.51
C SER A 215 19.69 -11.84 10.02
N LEU A 216 19.21 -11.87 8.77
CA LEU A 216 18.37 -10.82 8.17
C LEU A 216 16.87 -11.20 8.14
N GLY A 217 16.55 -12.40 8.63
CA GLY A 217 15.23 -13.01 8.61
C GLY A 217 14.76 -13.40 7.22
N VAL A 218 15.68 -13.56 6.27
CA VAL A 218 15.41 -13.86 4.87
C VAL A 218 15.30 -15.38 4.70
N PRO A 219 14.09 -15.96 4.57
CA PRO A 219 13.85 -17.39 4.80
C PRO A 219 14.20 -18.26 3.57
N GLY A 220 14.30 -17.69 2.37
CA GLY A 220 14.42 -18.44 1.12
C GLY A 220 15.47 -17.92 0.14
N LEU A 221 15.83 -18.77 -0.83
CA LEU A 221 16.74 -18.43 -1.93
C LEU A 221 16.16 -17.32 -2.83
N GLU A 222 14.84 -17.30 -3.04
CA GLU A 222 14.17 -16.27 -3.84
C GLU A 222 14.32 -14.88 -3.22
N ASP A 223 14.14 -14.76 -1.90
CA ASP A 223 14.25 -13.48 -1.21
C ASP A 223 15.68 -12.93 -1.25
N ARG A 224 16.70 -13.81 -1.20
CA ARG A 224 18.10 -13.41 -1.42
C ARG A 224 18.35 -12.93 -2.83
N LYS A 225 17.86 -13.66 -3.83
CA LYS A 225 17.95 -13.24 -5.24
C LYS A 225 17.29 -11.87 -5.44
N PHE A 226 16.13 -11.65 -4.83
CA PHE A 226 15.44 -10.37 -4.84
C PHE A 226 16.30 -9.26 -4.22
N ILE A 227 16.90 -9.48 -3.04
CA ILE A 227 17.76 -8.48 -2.39
C ILE A 227 18.98 -8.14 -3.25
N THR A 228 19.69 -9.15 -3.77
CA THR A 228 20.86 -8.94 -4.62
C THR A 228 20.49 -8.17 -5.89
N ARG A 229 19.44 -8.58 -6.59
CA ARG A 229 18.96 -7.89 -7.79
C ARG A 229 18.52 -6.45 -7.49
N THR A 230 17.84 -6.23 -6.37
CA THR A 230 17.44 -4.90 -5.93
C THR A 230 18.65 -4.01 -5.66
N ALA A 231 19.70 -4.55 -5.04
CA ALA A 231 20.94 -3.83 -4.81
C ALA A 231 21.62 -3.42 -6.13
N GLU A 232 21.67 -4.33 -7.11
CA GLU A 232 22.23 -4.05 -8.44
C GLU A 232 21.43 -2.98 -9.19
N LEU A 233 20.10 -2.99 -9.09
CA LEU A 233 19.23 -1.98 -9.71
C LEU A 233 19.41 -0.61 -9.05
N ALA A 234 19.54 -0.57 -7.72
CA ALA A 234 19.71 0.68 -6.97
C ALA A 234 21.09 1.32 -7.15
N ALA A 235 22.07 0.58 -7.68
CA ALA A 235 23.43 1.06 -7.94
C ALA A 235 23.62 1.67 -9.35
N ARG A 236 22.60 1.63 -10.21
CA ARG A 236 22.59 2.25 -11.55
C ARG A 236 22.13 3.69 -11.48
#